data_AF-A0AAJ7C1J3-F1
#
_entry.id   AF-A0AAJ7C1J3-F1
#
_cell.length_a   1.000
_cell.length_b   1.000
_cell.length_c   1.000
_cell.angle_alpha   90.00
_cell.angle_beta   90.00
_cell.angle_gamma   90.00
#
_symmetry.space_group_name_H-M   'P 1'
#
loop_
_entity.id
_entity.type
_entity.pdbx_description
1 polymer ?
#
loop_
_entity_poly.entity_id
_entity_poly.type
_entity_poly.pdbx_seq_one_letter_code
_entity_poly.pdbx_strand_id
1 'polypeptide(L)'
;MSSPNKKVKKLEDSGGEVRDYDYETQKALEEIDGCQNQIDGLNEKASDEILEVEKKYNKLRKPYFQKRNDIIKRIPNFWVTAFVNHPQIAPILEEEEEDALRFLNKLEVEEFEDIKSGYRINFHFDKNPYFDNDVLTKEFHLGSSGDPASQSTTIRWKEGADLTKRSKDKGPLKGRKRPLGHRTFFDWFTDHGDPSSDDIAELIKDDMWPNPLQYYLVPDIDVENGIEGDGEEIDSDEDEDEEEDGGGDEGDEGGEGEEGDDSIVVVEDDADEEDEEEEAANDEDDCVNDEDDLLVDDDADREDGEEPE
;
A
#
# COMPACT_ATOMS: atom_id res chain seq x y z
N MET A 1 -26.91 -4.40 4.11
CA MET A 1 -27.49 -3.35 3.26
C MET A 1 -28.15 -2.28 4.13
N SER A 2 -27.47 -1.17 4.36
CA SER A 2 -28.10 0.08 4.81
C SER A 2 -27.20 1.22 4.38
N SER A 3 -27.55 1.91 3.29
CA SER A 3 -26.81 3.09 2.83
C SER A 3 -27.21 4.33 3.64
N PRO A 4 -26.30 5.29 3.86
CA PRO A 4 -26.50 6.40 4.79
C PRO A 4 -27.31 7.55 4.18
N ASN A 5 -28.09 8.16 5.05
CA ASN A 5 -29.00 9.27 4.81
C ASN A 5 -28.23 10.57 4.51
N LYS A 6 -28.10 10.96 3.22
CA LYS A 6 -27.58 12.29 2.85
C LYS A 6 -28.70 13.32 2.99
N LYS A 7 -28.68 14.05 4.11
CA LYS A 7 -29.57 15.19 4.39
C LYS A 7 -29.46 16.23 3.27
N VAL A 8 -30.49 16.30 2.44
CA VAL A 8 -30.73 17.40 1.51
C VAL A 8 -30.95 18.66 2.35
N LYS A 9 -30.11 19.68 2.16
CA LYS A 9 -30.35 21.03 2.68
C LYS A 9 -31.74 21.47 2.19
N LYS A 10 -32.63 21.71 3.15
CA LYS A 10 -33.94 22.31 2.95
C LYS A 10 -33.76 23.65 2.22
N LEU A 11 -33.95 23.65 0.89
CA LEU A 11 -34.36 24.86 0.20
C LEU A 11 -35.77 25.16 0.72
N GLU A 12 -35.88 26.29 1.38
CA GLU A 12 -37.17 26.83 1.77
C GLU A 12 -37.99 27.13 0.51
N ASP A 13 -39.09 26.39 0.42
CA ASP A 13 -40.36 26.69 -0.23
C ASP A 13 -40.39 27.94 -1.12
N SER A 14 -40.34 27.70 -2.42
CA SER A 14 -40.99 28.53 -3.42
C SER A 14 -41.53 27.61 -4.51
N GLY A 15 -42.77 27.16 -4.32
CA GLY A 15 -43.66 26.71 -5.38
C GLY A 15 -43.24 25.43 -6.11
N GLY A 16 -43.75 24.29 -5.66
CA GLY A 16 -43.62 23.04 -6.41
C GLY A 16 -44.32 23.12 -7.77
N GLU A 17 -43.57 23.41 -8.82
CA GLU A 17 -43.90 22.93 -10.16
C GLU A 17 -43.47 21.47 -10.23
N VAL A 18 -44.43 20.56 -10.16
CA VAL A 18 -44.27 19.24 -10.77
C VAL A 18 -43.95 19.54 -12.24
N ARG A 19 -42.71 19.31 -12.68
CA ARG A 19 -42.35 19.40 -14.09
C ARG A 19 -43.10 18.29 -14.81
N ASP A 20 -44.30 18.62 -15.28
CA ASP A 20 -45.08 17.75 -16.14
C ASP A 20 -44.38 17.79 -17.50
N TYR A 21 -43.46 16.85 -17.69
CA TYR A 21 -42.80 16.65 -18.97
C TYR A 21 -43.85 16.27 -20.01
N ASP A 22 -43.69 16.72 -21.25
CA ASP A 22 -44.56 16.21 -22.31
C ASP A 22 -44.38 14.69 -22.47
N TYR A 23 -45.39 14.04 -23.05
CA TYR A 23 -45.43 12.59 -23.18
C TYR A 23 -44.22 12.02 -23.92
N GLU A 24 -43.69 12.75 -24.91
CA GLU A 24 -42.51 12.31 -25.67
C GLU A 24 -41.26 12.36 -24.80
N THR A 25 -41.09 13.41 -24.00
CA THR A 25 -39.99 13.55 -23.04
C THR A 25 -40.07 12.51 -21.93
N GLN A 26 -41.27 12.24 -21.38
CA GLN A 26 -41.44 11.20 -20.36
C GLN A 26 -41.08 9.81 -20.90
N LYS A 27 -41.54 9.49 -22.12
CA LYS A 27 -41.19 8.23 -22.77
C LYS A 27 -39.68 8.11 -23.02
N ALA A 28 -39.02 9.18 -23.47
CA ALA A 28 -37.58 9.19 -23.67
C ALA A 28 -36.81 8.98 -22.35
N LEU A 29 -37.29 9.56 -21.23
CA LEU A 29 -36.68 9.33 -19.91
C LEU A 29 -36.83 7.88 -19.44
N GLU A 30 -37.98 7.24 -19.68
CA GLU A 30 -38.17 5.81 -19.39
C GLU A 30 -37.26 4.91 -20.24
N GLU A 31 -37.08 5.25 -21.53
CA GLU A 31 -36.15 4.54 -22.42
C GLU A 31 -34.69 4.72 -21.94
N ILE A 32 -34.31 5.92 -21.50
CA ILE A 32 -32.98 6.20 -20.91
C ILE A 32 -32.77 5.40 -19.62
N ASP A 33 -33.75 5.35 -18.72
CA ASP A 33 -33.67 4.56 -17.48
C ASP A 33 -33.48 3.07 -17.79
N GLY A 34 -34.21 2.54 -18.77
CA GLY A 34 -34.01 1.17 -19.27
C GLY A 34 -32.58 0.92 -19.76
N CYS A 35 -32.02 1.85 -20.54
CA CYS A 35 -30.62 1.77 -21.00
C CYS A 35 -29.61 1.85 -19.83
N GLN A 36 -29.85 2.73 -18.84
CA GLN A 36 -28.97 2.86 -17.68
C GLN A 36 -28.95 1.58 -16.84
N ASN A 37 -30.10 0.95 -16.61
CA ASN A 37 -30.17 -0.33 -15.92
C ASN A 37 -29.38 -1.43 -16.65
N GLN A 38 -29.35 -1.41 -18.00
CA GLN A 38 -28.53 -2.35 -18.78
C GLN A 38 -27.03 -2.06 -18.64
N ILE A 39 -26.63 -0.78 -18.63
CA ILE A 39 -25.24 -0.37 -18.43
C ILE A 39 -24.77 -0.75 -17.02
N ASP A 40 -25.58 -0.51 -15.99
CA ASP A 40 -25.26 -0.88 -14.61
C ASP A 40 -25.07 -2.40 -14.47
N GLY A 41 -25.91 -3.20 -15.12
CA GLY A 41 -25.74 -4.65 -15.17
C GLY A 41 -24.48 -5.13 -15.90
N LEU A 42 -23.98 -4.37 -16.89
CA LEU A 42 -22.68 -4.65 -17.51
C LEU A 42 -21.51 -4.26 -16.59
N ASN A 43 -21.61 -3.13 -15.89
CA ASN A 43 -20.61 -2.70 -14.92
C ASN A 43 -20.47 -3.67 -13.75
N GLU A 44 -21.58 -4.23 -13.27
CA GLU A 44 -21.59 -5.26 -12.21
C GLU A 44 -20.82 -6.51 -12.67
N LYS A 45 -21.11 -7.02 -13.88
CA LYS A 45 -20.39 -8.17 -14.45
C LYS A 45 -18.89 -7.90 -14.62
N ALA A 46 -18.53 -6.73 -15.13
CA ALA A 46 -17.13 -6.33 -15.25
C ALA A 46 -16.44 -6.27 -13.89
N SER A 47 -17.12 -5.75 -12.85
CA SER A 47 -16.59 -5.72 -11.48
C SER A 47 -16.35 -7.12 -10.92
N ASP A 48 -17.24 -8.07 -11.19
CA ASP A 48 -17.10 -9.46 -10.76
C ASP A 48 -15.95 -10.18 -11.49
N GLU A 49 -15.82 -9.96 -12.80
CA GLU A 49 -14.71 -10.52 -13.59
C GLU A 49 -13.35 -9.98 -13.11
N ILE A 50 -13.25 -8.66 -12.89
CA ILE A 50 -12.04 -8.03 -12.33
C ILE A 50 -11.72 -8.64 -10.96
N LEU A 51 -12.72 -8.83 -10.11
CA LEU A 51 -12.54 -9.42 -8.78
C LEU A 51 -11.98 -10.86 -8.86
N GLU A 52 -12.46 -11.69 -9.78
CA GLU A 52 -11.95 -13.05 -9.97
C GLU A 52 -10.52 -13.06 -10.53
N VAL A 53 -10.20 -12.13 -11.43
CA VAL A 53 -8.82 -11.91 -11.92
C VAL A 53 -7.90 -11.51 -10.77
N GLU A 54 -8.28 -10.54 -9.95
CA GLU A 54 -7.49 -10.10 -8.80
C GLU A 54 -7.26 -11.23 -7.80
N LYS A 55 -8.30 -12.01 -7.46
CA LYS A 55 -8.17 -13.20 -6.60
C LYS A 55 -7.17 -14.21 -7.17
N LYS A 56 -7.22 -14.48 -8.47
CA LYS A 56 -6.27 -15.38 -9.15
C LYS A 56 -4.85 -14.85 -9.01
N TYR A 57 -4.60 -13.59 -9.39
CA TYR A 57 -3.26 -13.03 -9.37
C TYR A 57 -2.72 -12.75 -7.96
N ASN A 58 -3.57 -12.53 -6.96
CA ASN A 58 -3.15 -12.48 -5.55
C ASN A 58 -2.56 -13.81 -5.09
N LYS A 59 -3.20 -14.93 -5.43
CA LYS A 59 -2.66 -16.26 -5.13
C LYS A 59 -1.32 -16.50 -5.83
N LEU A 60 -1.21 -16.08 -7.09
CA LEU A 60 0.03 -16.22 -7.87
C LEU A 60 1.16 -15.30 -7.35
N ARG A 61 0.85 -14.06 -6.92
CA ARG A 61 1.84 -13.10 -6.38
C ARG A 61 2.35 -13.48 -4.99
N LYS A 62 1.51 -14.10 -4.16
CA LYS A 62 1.84 -14.48 -2.77
C LYS A 62 3.17 -15.21 -2.60
N PRO A 63 3.51 -16.30 -3.33
CA PRO A 63 4.81 -16.97 -3.18
C PRO A 63 6.00 -16.06 -3.55
N TYR A 64 5.83 -15.14 -4.50
CA TYR A 64 6.89 -14.18 -4.86
C TYR A 64 7.09 -13.12 -3.78
N PHE A 65 6.01 -12.63 -3.15
CA PHE A 65 6.13 -11.74 -2.00
C PHE A 65 6.79 -12.42 -0.79
N GLN A 66 6.48 -13.69 -0.54
CA GLN A 66 7.14 -14.47 0.51
C GLN A 66 8.64 -14.66 0.22
N LYS A 67 8.98 -15.05 -1.01
CA LYS A 67 10.37 -15.17 -1.48
C LYS A 67 11.11 -13.83 -1.35
N ARG A 68 10.48 -12.72 -1.73
CA ARG A 68 11.04 -11.36 -1.59
C ARG A 68 11.29 -11.04 -0.13
N ASN A 69 10.34 -11.33 0.76
CA ASN A 69 10.51 -11.12 2.21
C ASN A 69 11.71 -11.91 2.76
N ASP A 70 11.90 -13.16 2.34
CA ASP A 70 13.04 -13.97 2.80
C ASP A 70 14.40 -13.49 2.26
N ILE A 71 14.42 -12.88 1.08
CA ILE A 71 15.62 -12.23 0.53
C ILE A 71 15.91 -10.93 1.29
N ILE A 72 14.89 -10.08 1.50
CA ILE A 72 15.01 -8.80 2.19
C ILE A 72 15.56 -8.96 3.61
N LYS A 73 15.18 -10.02 4.34
CA LYS A 73 15.72 -10.33 5.68
C LYS A 73 17.25 -10.40 5.74
N ARG A 74 17.94 -10.63 4.61
CA ARG A 74 19.41 -10.71 4.53
C ARG A 74 20.07 -9.34 4.36
N ILE A 75 19.28 -8.29 4.14
CA ILE A 75 19.73 -6.93 3.90
C ILE A 75 19.35 -6.10 5.13
N PRO A 76 20.30 -5.76 6.01
CA PRO A 76 20.04 -4.92 7.17
C PRO A 76 19.46 -3.57 6.75
N ASN A 77 18.57 -3.03 7.58
CA ASN A 77 17.96 -1.70 7.39
C ASN A 77 17.20 -1.50 6.06
N PHE A 78 16.88 -2.56 5.31
CA PHE A 78 16.23 -2.43 4.00
C PHE A 78 14.97 -1.56 4.04
N TRP A 79 14.03 -1.86 4.95
CA TRP A 79 12.77 -1.13 5.00
C TRP A 79 12.94 0.32 5.45
N VAL A 80 13.73 0.59 6.49
CA VAL A 80 13.95 1.99 6.93
C VAL A 80 14.61 2.81 5.83
N THR A 81 15.60 2.29 5.12
CA THR A 81 16.23 2.98 3.98
C THR A 81 15.19 3.25 2.89
N ALA A 82 14.36 2.26 2.54
CA ALA A 82 13.29 2.46 1.54
C ALA A 82 12.27 3.53 1.98
N PHE A 83 11.87 3.55 3.26
CA PHE A 83 10.95 4.55 3.81
C PHE A 83 11.53 5.97 3.85
N VAL A 84 12.81 6.12 4.23
CA VAL A 84 13.52 7.41 4.27
C VAL A 84 13.78 7.96 2.88
N ASN A 85 13.93 7.09 1.88
CA ASN A 85 14.13 7.50 0.48
C ASN A 85 12.81 7.77 -0.27
N HIS A 86 11.66 7.38 0.30
CA HIS A 86 10.37 7.60 -0.35
C HIS A 86 9.96 9.08 -0.24
N PRO A 87 9.76 9.81 -1.36
CA PRO A 87 9.62 11.28 -1.36
C PRO A 87 8.42 11.80 -0.56
N GLN A 88 7.32 11.04 -0.52
CA GLN A 88 6.13 11.39 0.24
C GLN A 88 6.13 10.85 1.68
N ILE A 89 6.75 9.70 1.97
CA ILE A 89 6.76 9.12 3.33
C ILE A 89 7.88 9.73 4.19
N ALA A 90 9.05 10.01 3.64
CA ALA A 90 10.16 10.58 4.39
C ALA A 90 9.80 11.87 5.17
N PRO A 91 9.02 12.83 4.62
CA PRO A 91 8.61 14.03 5.36
C PRO A 91 7.72 13.81 6.59
N ILE A 92 7.15 12.62 6.79
CA ILE A 92 6.36 12.28 7.99
C ILE A 92 7.15 11.49 9.03
N LEU A 93 8.39 11.10 8.72
CA LEU A 93 9.28 10.43 9.66
C LEU A 93 10.03 11.47 10.49
N GLU A 94 10.00 11.34 11.82
CA GLU A 94 10.95 12.03 12.69
C GLU A 94 12.19 11.16 12.94
N GLU A 95 13.32 11.79 13.25
CA GLU A 95 14.62 11.12 13.52
C GLU A 95 14.51 9.94 14.50
N GLU A 96 13.78 10.10 15.61
CA GLU A 96 13.60 9.01 16.59
C GLU A 96 12.70 7.88 16.06
N GLU A 97 11.80 8.18 15.12
CA GLU A 97 10.96 7.19 14.45
C GLU A 97 11.75 6.40 13.42
N GLU A 98 12.67 7.05 12.69
CA GLU A 98 13.63 6.38 11.80
C GLU A 98 14.46 5.36 12.59
N ASP A 99 14.95 5.74 13.78
CA ASP A 99 15.70 4.82 14.64
C ASP A 99 14.87 3.63 15.12
N ALA A 100 13.58 3.83 15.41
CA ALA A 100 12.67 2.73 15.71
C ALA A 100 12.42 1.84 14.47
N LEU A 101 12.33 2.43 13.27
CA LEU A 101 12.18 1.72 12.01
C LEU A 101 13.41 0.90 11.61
N ARG A 102 14.60 1.16 12.16
CA ARG A 102 15.78 0.27 11.99
C ARG A 102 15.52 -1.16 12.48
N PHE A 103 14.56 -1.34 13.39
CA PHE A 103 14.15 -2.65 13.89
C PHE A 103 13.03 -3.30 13.05
N LEU A 104 12.55 -2.64 11.99
CA LEU A 104 11.56 -3.19 11.06
C LEU A 104 12.23 -4.22 10.15
N ASN A 105 11.99 -5.50 10.41
CA ASN A 105 12.60 -6.59 9.66
C ASN A 105 11.75 -7.04 8.47
N LYS A 106 10.43 -6.79 8.51
CA LYS A 106 9.49 -7.28 7.50
C LYS A 106 8.24 -6.40 7.46
N LEU A 107 7.85 -6.02 6.25
CA LEU A 107 6.58 -5.40 5.93
C LEU A 107 5.71 -6.42 5.18
N GLU A 108 4.42 -6.44 5.45
CA GLU A 108 3.44 -7.24 4.68
C GLU A 108 2.17 -6.45 4.48
N VAL A 109 1.69 -6.41 3.24
CA VAL A 109 0.34 -5.93 2.92
C VAL A 109 -0.50 -7.14 2.53
N GLU A 110 -1.57 -7.38 3.28
CA GLU A 110 -2.48 -8.49 3.09
C GLU A 110 -3.88 -7.96 2.79
N GLU A 111 -4.40 -8.30 1.62
CA GLU A 111 -5.81 -8.09 1.30
C GLU A 111 -6.66 -9.18 1.96
N PHE A 112 -7.89 -8.83 2.33
CA PHE A 112 -8.85 -9.81 2.85
C PHE A 112 -9.35 -10.76 1.75
N GLU A 113 -9.96 -11.87 2.17
CA GLU A 113 -10.50 -12.87 1.23
C GLU A 113 -11.55 -12.25 0.28
N ASP A 114 -12.38 -11.36 0.83
CA ASP A 114 -13.15 -10.42 0.04
C ASP A 114 -12.30 -9.16 -0.18
N ILE A 115 -11.69 -9.02 -1.35
CA ILE A 115 -10.79 -7.92 -1.70
C ILE A 115 -11.50 -6.55 -1.56
N LYS A 116 -12.82 -6.50 -1.78
CA LYS A 116 -13.64 -5.30 -1.61
C LYS A 116 -13.82 -4.91 -0.14
N SER A 117 -13.63 -5.86 0.79
CA SER A 117 -13.87 -5.64 2.20
C SER A 117 -12.75 -4.88 2.90
N GLY A 118 -11.52 -4.92 2.37
CA GLY A 118 -10.38 -4.21 2.95
C GLY A 118 -9.04 -4.95 2.89
N TYR A 119 -8.08 -4.42 3.64
CA TYR A 119 -6.72 -4.92 3.74
C TYR A 119 -6.08 -4.54 5.07
N ARG A 120 -4.94 -5.14 5.39
CA ARG A 120 -4.10 -4.75 6.53
C ARG A 120 -2.64 -4.66 6.16
N ILE A 121 -1.95 -3.77 6.84
CA ILE A 121 -0.51 -3.53 6.73
C ILE A 121 0.13 -3.97 8.04
N ASN A 122 1.00 -4.97 7.97
CA ASN A 122 1.72 -5.55 9.10
C ASN A 122 3.19 -5.12 9.07
N PHE A 123 3.63 -4.50 10.15
CA PHE A 123 5.01 -4.10 10.38
C PHE A 123 5.59 -5.00 11.47
N HIS A 124 6.53 -5.86 11.10
CA HIS A 124 7.16 -6.81 12.02
C HIS A 124 8.49 -6.26 12.52
N PHE A 125 8.61 -6.14 13.83
CA PHE A 125 9.76 -5.55 14.50
C PHE A 125 10.55 -6.61 15.27
N ASP A 126 11.87 -6.49 15.22
CA ASP A 126 12.75 -7.15 16.17
C ASP A 126 12.60 -6.54 17.57
N LYS A 127 13.16 -7.22 18.58
CA LYS A 127 13.22 -6.66 19.94
C LYS A 127 13.97 -5.33 19.91
N ASN A 128 13.29 -4.27 20.36
CA ASN A 128 13.75 -2.90 20.25
C ASN A 128 13.52 -2.13 21.57
N PRO A 129 14.17 -0.97 21.79
CA PRO A 129 14.05 -0.21 23.03
C PRO A 129 12.79 0.65 23.14
N TYR A 130 11.93 0.72 22.11
CA TYR A 130 10.80 1.64 22.04
C TYR A 130 9.48 1.03 22.53
N PHE A 131 9.17 -0.20 22.12
CA PHE A 131 7.91 -0.86 22.44
C PHE A 131 8.06 -2.39 22.54
N ASP A 132 7.05 -3.04 23.13
CA ASP A 132 7.02 -4.51 23.33
C ASP A 132 6.23 -5.27 22.24
N ASN A 133 5.72 -4.58 21.23
CA ASN A 133 5.02 -5.21 20.11
C ASN A 133 6.03 -5.88 19.17
N ASP A 134 5.81 -7.15 18.84
CA ASP A 134 6.53 -7.83 17.76
C ASP A 134 5.93 -7.47 16.39
N VAL A 135 4.63 -7.17 16.34
CA VAL A 135 3.93 -6.73 15.13
C VAL A 135 3.03 -5.54 15.43
N LEU A 136 3.13 -4.50 14.62
CA LEU A 136 2.15 -3.41 14.55
C LEU A 136 1.32 -3.59 13.29
N THR A 137 0.01 -3.59 13.42
CA THR A 137 -0.93 -3.78 12.31
C THR A 137 -1.78 -2.53 12.19
N LYS A 138 -1.96 -2.02 10.98
CA LYS A 138 -3.03 -1.08 10.64
C LYS A 138 -3.95 -1.72 9.62
N GLU A 139 -5.22 -1.78 9.96
CA GLU A 139 -6.25 -2.54 9.25
C GLU A 139 -7.34 -1.58 8.76
N PHE A 140 -7.76 -1.77 7.52
CA PHE A 140 -8.71 -0.92 6.82
C PHE A 140 -9.87 -1.77 6.33
N HIS A 141 -11.09 -1.44 6.74
CA HIS A 141 -12.31 -2.07 6.27
C HIS A 141 -13.05 -1.06 5.38
N LEU A 142 -13.18 -1.35 4.09
CA LEU A 142 -13.64 -0.42 3.06
C LEU A 142 -15.15 -0.55 2.72
N GLY A 143 -15.85 -1.45 3.41
CA GLY A 143 -17.31 -1.44 3.44
C GLY A 143 -17.97 -2.28 2.35
N SER A 144 -17.97 -3.60 2.55
CA SER A 144 -18.95 -4.52 1.94
C SER A 144 -20.04 -4.92 2.96
N SER A 145 -19.76 -4.75 4.26
CA SER A 145 -20.60 -5.20 5.39
C SER A 145 -21.02 -4.10 6.37
N GLY A 146 -20.59 -2.85 6.18
CA GLY A 146 -20.84 -1.73 7.10
C GLY A 146 -20.16 -0.43 6.67
N ASP A 147 -20.19 0.58 7.55
CA ASP A 147 -19.46 1.83 7.33
C ASP A 147 -17.95 1.59 7.30
N PRO A 148 -17.18 2.25 6.41
CA PRO A 148 -15.73 2.12 6.39
C PRO A 148 -15.12 2.47 7.75
N ALA A 149 -14.22 1.62 8.24
CA ALA A 149 -13.53 1.82 9.50
C ALA A 149 -12.07 1.36 9.44
N SER A 150 -11.17 2.09 10.11
CA SER A 150 -9.78 1.68 10.29
C SER A 150 -9.50 1.38 11.75
N GLN A 151 -8.60 0.42 11.98
CA GLN A 151 -8.17 -0.01 13.32
C GLN A 151 -6.67 -0.22 13.31
N SER A 152 -6.04 -0.05 14.47
CA SER A 152 -4.61 -0.26 14.61
C SER A 152 -4.30 -1.02 15.89
N THR A 153 -3.21 -1.78 15.87
CA THR A 153 -2.62 -2.34 17.07
C THR A 153 -2.24 -1.21 18.03
N THR A 154 -2.71 -1.29 19.29
CA THR A 154 -2.24 -0.39 20.33
C THR A 154 -0.75 -0.62 20.61
N ILE A 155 0.05 0.43 20.47
CA ILE A 155 1.49 0.38 20.72
C ILE A 155 1.75 0.35 22.23
N ARG A 156 2.44 -0.68 22.69
CA ARG A 156 2.88 -0.87 24.08
C ARG A 156 4.25 -0.23 24.26
N TRP A 157 4.25 1.09 24.35
CA TRP A 157 5.46 1.88 24.56
C TRP A 157 6.17 1.49 25.87
N LYS A 158 7.50 1.40 25.81
CA LYS A 158 8.36 1.30 26.98
C LYS A 158 8.44 2.64 27.70
N GLU A 159 8.91 2.61 28.94
CA GLU A 159 8.97 3.79 29.78
C GLU A 159 9.77 4.93 29.11
N GLY A 160 9.11 6.09 28.96
CA GLY A 160 9.70 7.27 28.34
C GLY A 160 9.81 7.22 26.81
N ALA A 161 9.53 6.10 26.14
CA ALA A 161 9.78 5.92 24.70
C ALA A 161 8.57 6.19 23.79
N ASP A 162 7.50 6.79 24.31
CA ASP A 162 6.29 7.10 23.54
C ASP A 162 6.54 8.24 22.54
N LEU A 163 6.79 7.86 21.28
CA LEU A 163 7.14 8.79 20.21
C LEU A 163 5.98 9.71 19.80
N THR A 164 4.72 9.29 20.01
CA THR A 164 3.50 10.08 19.70
C THR A 164 3.30 11.30 20.60
N LYS A 165 4.03 11.36 21.73
CA LYS A 165 4.00 12.48 22.68
C LYS A 165 5.14 13.46 22.47
N ARG A 166 6.29 12.97 21.99
CA ARG A 166 7.50 13.77 21.78
C ARG A 166 7.37 14.73 20.61
N SER A 167 6.63 14.34 19.57
CA SER A 167 6.28 15.18 18.43
C SER A 167 5.46 16.43 18.82
N LYS A 168 4.69 16.36 19.92
CA LYS A 168 3.81 17.46 20.40
C LYS A 168 4.54 18.50 21.25
N ASP A 169 5.70 18.16 21.81
CA ASP A 169 6.54 19.10 22.56
C ASP A 169 7.36 20.02 21.63
N LYS A 170 7.57 19.59 20.38
CA LYS A 170 8.08 20.45 19.31
C LYS A 170 6.92 21.33 18.83
N GLY A 171 6.85 22.57 19.33
CA GLY A 171 5.82 23.55 18.94
C GLY A 171 5.65 23.66 17.41
N PRO A 172 4.53 24.20 16.91
CA PRO A 172 4.19 24.14 15.49
C PRO A 172 5.36 24.63 14.63
N LEU A 173 5.93 23.71 13.82
CA LEU A 173 7.03 23.99 12.91
C LEU A 173 6.60 25.11 11.96
N LYS A 174 7.07 26.32 12.23
CA LYS A 174 6.78 27.51 11.44
C LYS A 174 7.49 27.35 10.09
N GLY A 175 6.78 26.89 9.06
CA GLY A 175 7.22 27.00 7.67
C GLY A 175 7.27 25.73 6.81
N ARG A 176 6.96 24.54 7.34
CA ARG A 176 6.87 23.32 6.52
C ARG A 176 5.42 22.84 6.48
N LYS A 177 4.69 23.17 5.42
CA LYS A 177 3.41 22.49 5.13
C LYS A 177 3.78 21.04 4.80
N ARG A 178 3.62 20.10 5.74
CA ARG A 178 3.76 18.67 5.46
C ARG A 178 2.64 18.28 4.49
N PRO A 179 2.93 17.69 3.32
CA PRO A 179 1.92 17.34 2.31
C PRO A 179 0.85 16.38 2.85
N LEU A 180 1.22 15.47 3.75
CA LEU A 180 0.37 14.38 4.30
C LEU A 180 -0.28 14.71 5.65
N GLY A 181 -0.42 16.00 5.98
CA GLY A 181 -0.97 16.45 7.26
C GLY A 181 0.03 16.47 8.41
N HIS A 182 -0.37 17.03 9.55
CA HIS A 182 0.48 17.30 10.71
C HIS A 182 0.90 16.05 11.52
N ARG A 183 0.89 14.85 10.92
CA ARG A 183 1.06 13.58 11.64
C ARG A 183 2.41 12.96 11.35
N THR A 184 2.98 12.32 12.37
CA THR A 184 4.19 11.50 12.24
C THR A 184 3.82 10.04 11.94
N PHE A 185 4.80 9.18 11.67
CA PHE A 185 4.52 7.78 11.32
C PHE A 185 3.86 7.01 12.46
N PHE A 186 4.29 7.16 13.72
CA PHE A 186 3.63 6.47 14.82
C PHE A 186 2.33 7.14 15.26
N ASP A 187 2.16 8.45 15.04
CA ASP A 187 0.87 9.13 15.24
C ASP A 187 -0.22 8.54 14.32
N TRP A 188 0.13 8.10 13.10
CA TRP A 188 -0.79 7.46 12.17
C TRP A 188 -1.46 6.20 12.73
N PHE A 189 -0.80 5.43 13.59
CA PHE A 189 -1.42 4.28 14.26
C PHE A 189 -2.53 4.69 15.24
N THR A 190 -2.56 5.94 15.70
CA THR A 190 -3.62 6.45 16.59
C THR A 190 -4.77 7.10 15.82
N ASP A 191 -4.59 7.30 14.51
CA ASP A 191 -5.61 7.88 13.65
C ASP A 191 -6.50 6.80 13.02
N HIS A 192 -7.80 6.97 13.23
CA HIS A 192 -8.84 6.09 12.72
C HIS A 192 -9.85 6.87 11.88
N GLY A 193 -9.34 7.84 11.10
CA GLY A 193 -10.11 8.57 10.09
C GLY A 193 -10.67 7.65 9.01
N ASP A 194 -11.31 8.26 8.01
CA ASP A 194 -11.92 7.54 6.88
C ASP A 194 -10.85 6.70 6.15
N PRO A 195 -10.98 5.35 6.15
CA PRO A 195 -10.08 4.44 5.46
C PRO A 195 -9.91 4.73 3.97
N SER A 196 -10.94 5.31 3.34
CA SER A 196 -11.01 5.53 1.89
C SER A 196 -10.20 6.76 1.45
N SER A 197 -9.61 7.49 2.39
CA SER A 197 -8.82 8.69 2.16
C SER A 197 -7.55 8.71 3.00
N ASP A 198 -6.98 7.53 3.29
CA ASP A 198 -5.74 7.40 4.06
C ASP A 198 -4.54 7.37 3.10
N ASP A 199 -4.02 8.56 2.79
CA ASP A 199 -2.90 8.75 1.87
C ASP A 199 -1.66 7.92 2.25
N ILE A 200 -1.38 7.73 3.54
CA ILE A 200 -0.20 6.95 3.99
C ILE A 200 -0.42 5.47 3.67
N ALA A 201 -1.64 4.97 3.89
CA ALA A 201 -1.98 3.58 3.57
C ALA A 201 -1.89 3.31 2.07
N GLU A 202 -2.39 4.23 1.24
CA GLU A 202 -2.30 4.16 -0.22
C GLU A 202 -0.84 4.15 -0.70
N LEU A 203 -0.02 5.08 -0.20
CA LEU A 203 1.42 5.10 -0.53
C LEU A 203 2.11 3.78 -0.16
N ILE A 204 1.79 3.20 0.99
CA ILE A 204 2.40 1.94 1.38
C ILE A 204 1.89 0.78 0.52
N LYS A 205 0.58 0.67 0.30
CA LYS A 205 -0.05 -0.45 -0.40
C LYS A 205 0.22 -0.44 -1.91
N ASP A 206 0.07 0.72 -2.54
CA ASP A 206 0.02 0.84 -4.01
C ASP A 206 1.35 1.30 -4.63
N ASP A 207 2.27 1.85 -3.84
CA ASP A 207 3.59 2.33 -4.33
C ASP A 207 4.77 1.62 -3.66
N MET A 208 4.88 1.72 -2.33
CA MET A 208 6.02 1.18 -1.58
C MET A 208 6.07 -0.35 -1.62
N TRP A 209 4.95 -1.02 -1.38
CA TRP A 209 4.85 -2.47 -1.27
C TRP A 209 5.07 -3.21 -2.59
N PRO A 210 4.54 -2.78 -3.75
CA PRO A 210 4.77 -3.47 -5.02
C PRO A 210 6.24 -3.53 -5.41
N ASN A 211 6.99 -2.42 -5.26
CA ASN A 211 8.41 -2.37 -5.63
C ASN A 211 9.24 -1.53 -4.65
N PRO A 212 9.63 -2.06 -3.48
CA PRO A 212 10.39 -1.30 -2.51
C PRO A 212 11.86 -1.09 -2.91
N LEU A 213 12.37 -1.89 -3.85
CA LEU A 213 13.75 -1.85 -4.28
C LEU A 213 14.09 -0.52 -4.97
N GLN A 214 13.13 0.09 -5.68
CA GLN A 214 13.35 1.36 -6.37
C GLN A 214 13.74 2.50 -5.41
N TYR A 215 13.23 2.46 -4.17
CA TYR A 215 13.52 3.45 -3.14
C TYR A 215 14.78 3.09 -2.36
N TYR A 216 15.02 1.80 -2.13
CA TYR A 216 16.25 1.34 -1.49
C TYR A 216 17.51 1.67 -2.31
N LEU A 217 17.41 1.65 -3.65
CA LEU A 217 18.53 1.91 -4.56
C LEU A 217 18.75 3.39 -4.88
N VAL A 218 17.93 4.30 -4.34
CA VAL A 218 18.18 5.74 -4.49
C VAL A 218 19.54 6.04 -3.85
N PRO A 219 20.51 6.59 -4.60
CA PRO A 219 21.81 6.94 -4.04
C PRO A 219 21.61 7.87 -2.86
N ASP A 220 22.30 7.59 -1.76
CA ASP A 220 22.38 8.50 -0.62
C ASP A 220 23.10 9.78 -1.09
N ILE A 221 22.36 10.75 -1.62
CA ILE A 221 22.91 12.04 -2.07
C ILE A 221 23.58 12.80 -0.90
N ASP A 222 23.36 12.36 0.35
CA ASP A 222 23.87 13.01 1.56
C ASP A 222 24.97 12.23 2.32
N VAL A 223 25.50 11.10 1.81
CA VAL A 223 26.51 10.29 2.55
C VAL A 223 27.77 9.95 1.74
N GLU A 224 28.32 10.84 0.91
CA GLU A 224 29.73 10.67 0.44
C GLU A 224 30.44 11.93 -0.08
N ASN A 225 30.54 12.99 0.73
CA ASN A 225 31.59 14.02 0.59
C ASN A 225 32.65 13.88 1.71
N GLY A 226 32.90 12.65 2.17
CA GLY A 226 33.70 12.37 3.37
C GLY A 226 34.79 11.32 3.23
N ILE A 227 35.18 10.91 2.01
CA ILE A 227 36.40 10.11 1.83
C ILE A 227 37.57 11.05 1.55
N GLU A 228 38.29 11.37 2.62
CA GLU A 228 39.69 11.73 2.54
C GLU A 228 40.51 10.50 2.08
N GLY A 229 41.16 10.62 0.92
CA GLY A 229 42.51 10.07 0.72
C GLY A 229 42.64 8.78 -0.08
N ASP A 230 42.75 8.92 -1.41
CA ASP A 230 43.72 8.29 -2.33
C ASP A 230 43.22 8.62 -3.76
N GLY A 231 43.74 9.58 -4.52
CA GLY A 231 45.15 9.81 -4.77
C GLY A 231 45.53 9.42 -6.20
N GLU A 232 44.74 9.74 -7.23
CA GLU A 232 45.28 9.86 -8.60
C GLU A 232 44.76 11.10 -9.31
N GLU A 233 45.71 11.99 -9.54
CA GLU A 233 45.65 13.17 -10.39
C GLU A 233 45.35 12.76 -11.83
N ILE A 234 44.26 13.27 -12.40
CA ILE A 234 44.19 13.45 -13.86
C ILE A 234 44.17 14.95 -14.10
N ASP A 235 45.40 15.40 -14.24
CA ASP A 235 45.87 16.61 -14.88
C ASP A 235 45.39 16.63 -16.33
N SER A 236 44.57 17.60 -16.69
CA SER A 236 44.42 18.06 -18.06
C SER A 236 44.02 19.53 -18.03
N ASP A 237 45.00 20.35 -17.69
CA ASP A 237 45.11 21.72 -18.18
C ASP A 237 45.11 21.71 -19.72
N GLU A 238 44.17 22.43 -20.33
CA GLU A 238 44.46 23.21 -21.53
C GLU A 238 43.62 24.49 -21.46
N ASP A 239 44.33 25.55 -21.07
CA ASP A 239 43.96 26.95 -21.02
C ASP A 239 43.67 27.56 -22.42
N GLU A 240 43.23 28.81 -22.34
CA GLU A 240 43.24 29.90 -23.33
C GLU A 240 41.89 30.18 -24.00
N ASP A 241 41.06 31.09 -23.49
CA ASP A 241 41.20 32.55 -23.32
C ASP A 241 40.62 33.38 -24.49
N GLU A 242 40.15 34.56 -24.10
CA GLU A 242 39.87 35.78 -24.87
C GLU A 242 38.50 35.93 -25.61
N GLU A 243 37.55 36.47 -24.84
CA GLU A 243 37.08 37.88 -24.90
C GLU A 243 36.43 38.48 -26.17
N GLU A 244 35.27 39.10 -25.89
CA GLU A 244 34.73 40.39 -26.37
C GLU A 244 34.32 40.61 -27.84
N ASP A 245 33.01 40.91 -28.04
CA ASP A 245 32.49 42.24 -28.46
C ASP A 245 31.21 42.13 -29.31
N GLY A 246 30.34 43.14 -29.17
CA GLY A 246 29.48 43.57 -30.28
C GLY A 246 27.99 43.54 -30.02
N GLY A 247 27.48 44.51 -29.24
CA GLY A 247 26.05 44.75 -29.10
C GLY A 247 25.36 45.23 -30.38
N GLY A 248 24.02 45.21 -30.34
CA GLY A 248 23.18 46.14 -31.09
C GLY A 248 22.23 45.54 -32.12
N ASP A 249 20.94 45.64 -31.78
CA ASP A 249 19.87 46.20 -32.62
C ASP A 249 18.82 45.25 -33.25
N GLU A 250 17.64 45.86 -33.34
CA GLU A 250 16.28 45.36 -33.34
C GLU A 250 15.71 44.85 -34.68
N GLY A 251 14.50 44.27 -34.59
CA GLY A 251 13.58 43.98 -35.69
C GLY A 251 13.57 42.49 -36.05
N ASP A 252 12.48 41.84 -36.40
CA ASP A 252 11.15 42.26 -36.82
C ASP A 252 10.29 40.98 -36.94
N GLU A 253 8.99 41.19 -37.06
CA GLU A 253 7.83 40.30 -37.07
C GLU A 253 7.86 39.04 -37.96
N GLY A 254 6.93 38.14 -37.64
CA GLY A 254 6.39 37.10 -38.52
C GLY A 254 6.82 35.70 -38.09
N GLY A 255 5.96 34.78 -37.72
CA GLY A 255 4.62 34.55 -38.24
C GLY A 255 4.56 33.08 -38.68
N GLU A 256 3.61 32.37 -38.10
CA GLU A 256 3.02 31.12 -38.60
C GLU A 256 3.81 29.83 -38.36
N GLY A 257 3.23 28.97 -37.52
CA GLY A 257 3.65 27.60 -37.32
C GLY A 257 3.10 26.68 -38.40
N GLU A 258 3.91 25.71 -38.79
CA GLU A 258 3.48 24.47 -39.41
C GLU A 258 4.20 23.30 -38.74
N GLU A 259 3.38 22.34 -38.30
CA GLU A 259 3.51 20.89 -38.49
C GLU A 259 4.76 20.16 -37.97
N GLY A 260 4.52 19.19 -37.08
CA GLY A 260 5.44 18.10 -36.72
C GLY A 260 4.70 17.11 -35.82
N ASP A 261 3.92 16.20 -36.41
CA ASP A 261 4.30 14.81 -36.69
C ASP A 261 4.36 13.95 -35.41
N ASP A 262 3.19 13.44 -35.02
CA ASP A 262 3.04 12.41 -33.98
C ASP A 262 3.16 11.04 -34.65
N SER A 263 4.40 10.54 -34.73
CA SER A 263 4.70 9.20 -35.21
C SER A 263 4.53 8.18 -34.08
N ILE A 264 3.33 7.61 -33.99
CA ILE A 264 3.03 6.43 -33.19
C ILE A 264 3.75 5.20 -33.76
N VAL A 265 4.76 4.71 -33.05
CA VAL A 265 5.42 3.43 -33.36
C VAL A 265 4.72 2.32 -32.58
N VAL A 266 3.92 1.53 -33.30
CA VAL A 266 3.35 0.27 -32.80
C VAL A 266 4.44 -0.79 -32.91
N VAL A 267 5.00 -1.21 -31.78
CA VAL A 267 5.83 -2.40 -31.70
C VAL A 267 4.92 -3.60 -31.49
N GLU A 268 4.75 -4.41 -32.53
CA GLU A 268 4.22 -5.76 -32.43
C GLU A 268 5.31 -6.63 -31.80
N ASP A 269 5.05 -7.14 -30.60
CA ASP A 269 5.93 -8.09 -29.90
C ASP A 269 5.44 -9.51 -30.24
N ASP A 270 6.29 -10.22 -30.98
CA ASP A 270 6.14 -11.60 -31.43
C ASP A 270 6.48 -12.51 -30.23
N ALA A 271 5.44 -13.01 -29.55
CA ALA A 271 5.59 -13.99 -28.48
C ALA A 271 5.65 -15.40 -29.08
N ASP A 272 6.86 -15.93 -29.24
CA ASP A 272 7.12 -17.34 -29.52
C ASP A 272 6.74 -18.19 -28.29
N GLU A 273 5.74 -19.05 -28.45
CA GLU A 273 5.36 -20.12 -27.53
C GLU A 273 6.26 -21.34 -27.77
N GLU A 274 7.10 -21.70 -26.80
CA GLU A 274 7.67 -23.05 -26.70
C GLU A 274 7.10 -23.75 -25.45
N ASP A 275 6.08 -24.58 -25.71
CA ASP A 275 5.55 -25.60 -24.81
C ASP A 275 6.58 -26.73 -24.65
N GLU A 276 7.10 -26.93 -23.43
CA GLU A 276 7.74 -28.19 -23.03
C GLU A 276 6.83 -28.92 -22.03
N GLU A 277 6.07 -29.89 -22.54
CA GLU A 277 5.38 -30.92 -21.76
C GLU A 277 6.42 -31.88 -21.16
N GLU A 278 6.62 -31.84 -19.83
CA GLU A 278 7.25 -32.95 -19.11
C GLU A 278 6.21 -33.84 -18.42
N GLU A 279 6.07 -35.04 -18.99
CA GLU A 279 5.39 -36.23 -18.48
C GLU A 279 6.06 -36.74 -17.19
N ALA A 280 5.35 -36.67 -16.06
CA ALA A 280 5.71 -37.40 -14.84
C ALA A 280 4.70 -38.53 -14.60
N ALA A 281 5.08 -39.73 -15.05
CA ALA A 281 4.45 -40.99 -14.68
C ALA A 281 4.97 -41.49 -13.31
N ASN A 282 4.09 -42.20 -12.59
CA ASN A 282 4.32 -43.04 -11.40
C ASN A 282 4.59 -42.29 -10.06
N ASP A 283 4.01 -42.66 -8.92
CA ASP A 283 3.63 -43.99 -8.43
C ASP A 283 2.31 -43.96 -7.62
N GLU A 284 1.53 -45.01 -7.80
CA GLU A 284 0.49 -45.46 -6.87
C GLU A 284 1.18 -46.08 -5.64
N ASP A 285 0.89 -45.58 -4.44
CA ASP A 285 1.21 -46.31 -3.20
C ASP A 285 -0.04 -46.39 -2.33
N ASP A 286 -0.68 -47.55 -2.45
CA ASP A 286 -1.81 -48.03 -1.69
C ASP A 286 -1.26 -48.87 -0.53
N CYS A 287 -1.15 -48.28 0.67
CA CYS A 287 -0.92 -49.05 1.89
C CYS A 287 -1.51 -48.35 3.12
N VAL A 288 -2.72 -48.75 3.51
CA VAL A 288 -3.15 -48.65 4.91
C VAL A 288 -3.70 -50.01 5.32
N ASN A 289 -2.80 -50.86 5.83
CA ASN A 289 -3.18 -52.00 6.65
C ASN A 289 -3.44 -51.48 8.07
N ASP A 290 -4.61 -51.86 8.59
CA ASP A 290 -4.93 -51.97 10.00
C ASP A 290 -3.81 -52.66 10.80
N GLU A 291 -3.63 -52.23 12.05
CA GLU A 291 -3.30 -53.02 13.26
C GLU A 291 -2.55 -52.15 14.29
N ASP A 292 -3.29 -51.35 15.06
CA ASP A 292 -2.84 -50.91 16.40
C ASP A 292 -3.75 -51.56 17.44
N ASP A 293 -3.40 -52.80 17.76
CA ASP A 293 -3.71 -53.48 18.99
C ASP A 293 -2.56 -53.13 19.95
N LEU A 294 -2.80 -52.42 21.06
CA LEU A 294 -2.01 -52.54 22.30
C LEU A 294 -2.53 -51.63 23.45
N LEU A 295 -2.92 -52.31 24.53
CA LEU A 295 -2.81 -51.99 25.96
C LEU A 295 -4.04 -51.46 26.72
N VAL A 296 -4.64 -52.46 27.38
CA VAL A 296 -5.45 -52.48 28.59
C VAL A 296 -4.63 -52.03 29.81
N ASP A 297 -5.25 -51.24 30.70
CA ASP A 297 -5.13 -51.24 32.18
C ASP A 297 -6.15 -50.18 32.65
N ASP A 298 -7.42 -50.49 32.93
CA ASP A 298 -7.97 -51.14 34.13
C ASP A 298 -7.51 -50.49 35.45
N ASP A 299 -8.03 -49.28 35.73
CA ASP A 299 -8.10 -48.76 37.09
C ASP A 299 -9.58 -48.67 37.50
N ALA A 300 -9.95 -49.63 38.35
CA ALA A 300 -11.28 -49.81 38.89
C ALA A 300 -11.51 -48.86 40.08
N ASP A 301 -12.44 -47.94 39.89
CA ASP A 301 -13.14 -47.27 40.99
C ASP A 301 -13.92 -48.31 41.81
N ARG A 302 -13.58 -48.41 43.10
CA ARG A 302 -14.48 -49.00 44.09
C ARG A 302 -14.41 -48.23 45.41
N GLU A 303 -15.45 -47.43 45.61
CA GLU A 303 -15.89 -46.91 46.91
C GLU A 303 -16.13 -48.08 47.89
N ASP A 304 -15.71 -47.91 49.14
CA ASP A 304 -16.60 -47.46 50.23
C ASP A 304 -16.30 -48.14 51.58
N GLY A 305 -16.46 -47.38 52.66
CA GLY A 305 -16.68 -47.90 54.02
C GLY A 305 -15.70 -47.42 55.10
N GLU A 306 -16.05 -46.35 55.82
CA GLU A 306 -16.61 -46.43 57.19
C GLU A 306 -16.70 -45.02 57.84
N GLU A 307 -17.93 -44.59 58.13
CA GLU A 307 -18.26 -43.52 59.08
C GLU A 307 -17.96 -43.94 60.54
N PRO A 308 -17.96 -42.98 61.48
CA PRO A 308 -18.98 -43.15 62.52
C PRO A 308 -19.67 -41.86 63.03
N GLU A 309 -20.90 -42.10 63.50
CA GLU A 309 -21.84 -41.32 64.35
C GLU A 309 -22.87 -40.37 63.69
#